data_AF-A0A2V6FJF9-F1
#
_entry.id   AF-A0A2V6FJF9-F1
#
_cell.length_a   1.000
_cell.length_b   1.000
_cell.length_c   1.000
_cell.angle_alpha   90.00
_cell.angle_beta   90.00
_cell.angle_gamma   90.00
#
_symmetry.space_group_name_H-M   'P 1'
#
loop_
_entity.id
_entity.type
_entity.pdbx_description
1 polymer ?
#
loop_
_entity_poly.entity_id
_entity_poly.type
_entity_poly.pdbx_seq_one_letter_code
_entity_poly.pdbx_strand_id
1 'polypeptide(L)'
;MIRPQAVHFDSTGDKFAASGRLYRSFLELDRMRAVVVCRMNDQPDELANEYLRLDEQGHSTVVVSQTWTEVHRVNERVRAALKEEGLLGVEDHSIDALEKVDLTAAEKRDARSYGPGRVIVFNQRIQKFEPGTVAQFVEVLDKGILAEVQDNLVVIQHRNLERINVCRPLTLPLASGDRLQLKANRRLQGGSIVTNGELVTVRQVRGDGAIELIDGRVLDAGYREFVPGYAVTSYGSQGRTVDYVLFSDSTIKAATNDQQWYVTISRGRRGIRIFTPDKEQLRENALRSGQRRLALELSRFARRSIRFRWADSLLRRYGERITTMIHRGRHFHQFNHALERHYEHKTT
;
A
#
# COMPACT_ATOMS: atom_id res chain seq x y z
N MET A 1 -23.66 13.50 -24.19
CA MET A 1 -23.69 13.15 -22.75
C MET A 1 -22.53 13.90 -22.11
N ILE A 2 -22.81 14.92 -21.29
CA ILE A 2 -21.78 15.80 -20.71
C ILE A 2 -21.06 15.01 -19.62
N ARG A 3 -19.81 14.60 -19.87
CA ARG A 3 -18.96 13.92 -18.86
C ARG A 3 -18.67 14.93 -17.73
N PRO A 4 -18.76 14.54 -16.44
CA PRO A 4 -18.47 15.46 -15.35
C PRO A 4 -17.01 15.96 -15.44
N GLN A 5 -16.78 17.26 -15.20
CA GLN A 5 -15.44 17.85 -15.07
C GLN A 5 -14.76 17.41 -13.77
N ALA A 6 -13.42 17.39 -13.69
CA ALA A 6 -12.75 17.14 -12.41
C ALA A 6 -13.17 18.21 -11.42
N VAL A 7 -13.62 17.77 -10.26
CA VAL A 7 -14.20 18.64 -9.26
C VAL A 7 -13.05 19.39 -8.63
N HIS A 8 -13.06 20.71 -8.77
CA HIS A 8 -12.12 21.58 -8.09
C HIS A 8 -12.28 21.37 -6.59
N PHE A 9 -11.17 21.09 -5.91
CA PHE A 9 -11.10 20.90 -4.47
C PHE A 9 -11.59 22.18 -3.79
N ASP A 10 -12.78 22.12 -3.20
CA ASP A 10 -13.02 22.95 -2.03
C ASP A 10 -12.53 22.14 -0.83
N SER A 11 -11.53 22.68 -0.15
CA SER A 11 -10.65 22.09 0.88
C SER A 11 -11.29 21.29 2.03
N THR A 12 -12.60 21.09 2.03
CA THR A 12 -13.41 20.58 3.14
C THR A 12 -13.26 19.07 3.35
N GLY A 13 -13.19 18.27 2.27
CA GLY A 13 -13.05 16.81 2.35
C GLY A 13 -11.75 16.34 3.02
N ASP A 14 -10.63 16.99 2.66
CA ASP A 14 -9.31 16.74 3.27
C ASP A 14 -9.25 17.23 4.72
N LYS A 15 -9.75 18.45 4.99
CA LYS A 15 -9.86 18.98 6.35
C LYS A 15 -10.66 18.05 7.27
N PHE A 16 -11.73 17.42 6.77
CA PHE A 16 -12.47 16.44 7.56
C PHE A 16 -11.63 15.20 7.86
N ALA A 17 -10.92 14.64 6.89
CA ALA A 17 -10.05 13.49 7.13
C ALA A 17 -8.88 13.81 8.06
N ALA A 18 -8.23 14.97 7.90
CA ALA A 18 -7.17 15.45 8.79
C ALA A 18 -7.65 15.56 10.25
N SER A 19 -8.93 15.94 10.45
CA SER A 19 -9.57 16.01 11.78
C SER A 19 -10.12 14.67 12.29
N GLY A 20 -9.83 13.54 11.61
CA GLY A 20 -10.33 12.21 11.98
C GLY A 20 -11.82 11.97 11.66
N ARG A 21 -12.48 12.91 10.96
CA ARG A 21 -13.91 12.81 10.58
C ARG A 21 -14.06 12.14 9.21
N LEU A 22 -13.58 10.89 9.11
CA LEU A 22 -13.49 10.13 7.87
C LEU A 22 -14.85 9.92 7.18
N TYR A 23 -15.91 9.67 7.94
CA TYR A 23 -17.26 9.53 7.38
C TYR A 23 -17.72 10.79 6.66
N ARG A 24 -17.48 11.97 7.26
CA ARG A 24 -17.82 13.25 6.65
C ARG A 24 -16.93 13.55 5.44
N SER A 25 -15.67 13.15 5.48
CA SER A 25 -14.76 13.25 4.33
C SER A 25 -15.30 12.47 3.13
N PHE A 26 -15.69 11.20 3.33
CA PHE A 26 -16.26 10.37 2.26
C PHE A 26 -17.55 10.98 1.70
N LEU A 27 -18.50 11.35 2.56
CA LEU A 27 -19.77 11.95 2.12
C LEU A 27 -19.57 13.24 1.33
N GLU A 28 -18.60 14.07 1.72
CA GLU A 28 -18.31 15.30 1.01
C GLU A 28 -17.72 15.03 -0.37
N LEU A 29 -16.79 14.08 -0.49
CA LEU A 29 -16.24 13.65 -1.77
C LEU A 29 -17.30 13.04 -2.69
N ASP A 30 -18.22 12.25 -2.14
CA ASP A 30 -19.33 11.69 -2.92
C ASP A 30 -20.34 12.76 -3.36
N ARG A 31 -20.68 13.70 -2.46
CA ARG A 31 -21.51 14.88 -2.79
C ARG A 31 -20.91 15.73 -3.90
N MET A 32 -19.59 15.86 -3.89
CA MET A 32 -18.81 16.54 -4.92
C MET A 32 -18.75 15.76 -6.23
N ARG A 33 -19.23 14.51 -6.31
CA ARG A 33 -19.08 13.60 -7.45
C ARG A 33 -17.63 13.21 -7.74
N ALA A 34 -16.76 13.26 -6.73
CA ALA A 34 -15.41 12.73 -6.84
C ALA A 34 -15.38 11.20 -6.89
N VAL A 35 -16.41 10.53 -6.34
CA VAL A 35 -16.51 9.06 -6.32
C VAL A 35 -17.32 8.54 -7.50
N VAL A 36 -16.64 7.87 -8.42
CA VAL A 36 -17.17 7.28 -9.66
C VAL A 36 -17.34 5.78 -9.46
N VAL A 37 -18.55 5.27 -9.70
CA VAL A 37 -18.81 3.82 -9.72
C VAL A 37 -18.49 3.28 -11.10
N CYS A 38 -17.59 2.30 -11.17
CA CYS A 38 -17.21 1.64 -12.42
C CYS A 38 -17.05 0.13 -12.18
N ARG A 39 -17.33 -0.69 -13.20
CA ARG A 39 -17.07 -2.14 -13.08
C ARG A 39 -15.57 -2.38 -12.94
N MET A 40 -15.19 -3.44 -12.24
CA MET A 40 -13.78 -3.77 -11.99
C MET A 40 -12.96 -4.02 -13.26
N ASN A 41 -13.63 -4.42 -14.36
CA ASN A 41 -12.98 -4.59 -15.66
C ASN A 41 -12.79 -3.26 -16.40
N ASP A 42 -13.71 -2.30 -16.23
CA ASP A 42 -13.73 -1.02 -16.94
C ASP A 42 -12.91 0.05 -16.18
N GLN A 43 -12.60 -0.18 -14.91
CA GLN A 43 -11.91 0.77 -14.04
C GLN A 43 -10.57 1.29 -14.61
N PRO A 44 -9.66 0.46 -15.16
CA PRO A 44 -8.42 0.97 -15.75
C PRO A 44 -8.65 1.86 -16.97
N ASP A 45 -9.70 1.60 -17.77
CA ASP A 45 -10.04 2.38 -18.95
C ASP A 45 -10.60 3.75 -18.55
N GLU A 46 -11.51 3.77 -17.58
CA GLU A 46 -12.06 5.01 -17.00
C GLU A 46 -10.96 5.86 -16.35
N LEU A 47 -10.01 5.21 -15.65
CA LEU A 47 -8.83 5.86 -15.09
C LEU A 47 -7.94 6.46 -16.19
N ALA A 48 -7.65 5.71 -17.25
CA ALA A 48 -6.82 6.18 -18.35
C ALA A 48 -7.46 7.34 -19.11
N ASN A 49 -8.76 7.27 -19.39
CA ASN A 49 -9.51 8.36 -20.03
C ASN A 49 -9.47 9.64 -19.18
N GLU A 50 -9.63 9.50 -17.87
CA GLU A 50 -9.57 10.65 -16.98
C GLU A 50 -8.14 11.21 -16.84
N TYR A 51 -7.14 10.33 -16.86
CA TYR A 51 -5.74 10.73 -16.91
C TYR A 51 -5.45 11.59 -18.14
N LEU A 52 -5.84 11.12 -19.32
CA LEU A 52 -5.69 11.84 -20.59
C LEU A 52 -6.35 13.22 -20.54
N ARG A 53 -7.60 13.29 -20.06
CA ARG A 53 -8.33 14.54 -19.93
C ARG A 53 -7.62 15.57 -19.05
N LEU A 54 -6.94 15.12 -17.99
CA LEU A 54 -6.17 15.99 -17.10
C LEU A 54 -4.81 16.37 -17.69
N ASP A 55 -4.19 15.46 -18.44
CA ASP A 55 -2.94 15.69 -19.15
C ASP A 55 -3.10 16.74 -20.27
N GLU A 56 -4.18 16.65 -21.06
CA GLU A 56 -4.59 17.67 -22.05
C GLU A 56 -4.78 19.07 -21.42
N GLN A 57 -5.17 19.11 -20.15
CA GLN A 57 -5.34 20.36 -19.38
C GLN A 57 -4.03 20.86 -18.77
N GLY A 58 -2.92 20.18 -19.01
CA GLY A 58 -1.60 20.48 -18.45
C GLY A 58 -1.53 20.26 -16.94
N HIS A 59 -2.35 19.36 -16.39
CA HIS A 59 -2.40 19.09 -14.96
C HIS A 59 -1.55 17.88 -14.59
N SER A 60 -0.65 18.08 -13.64
CA SER A 60 0.14 16.97 -13.09
C SER A 60 -0.78 15.97 -12.38
N THR A 61 -0.76 14.73 -12.85
CA THR A 61 -1.67 13.67 -12.38
C THR A 61 -0.89 12.42 -11.98
N VAL A 62 -1.34 11.74 -10.93
CA VAL A 62 -0.83 10.41 -10.56
C VAL A 62 -1.99 9.50 -10.21
N VAL A 63 -1.94 8.25 -10.67
CA VAL A 63 -2.86 7.23 -10.18
C VAL A 63 -2.30 6.60 -8.92
N VAL A 64 -3.13 6.47 -7.89
CA VAL A 64 -2.80 5.80 -6.64
C VAL A 64 -3.63 4.53 -6.54
N SER A 65 -2.97 3.40 -6.41
CA SER A 65 -3.62 2.09 -6.22
C SER A 65 -3.11 1.43 -4.93
N GLN A 66 -3.79 0.37 -4.52
CA GLN A 66 -3.52 -0.27 -3.22
C GLN A 66 -2.60 -1.48 -3.33
N THR A 67 -2.59 -2.13 -4.49
CA THR A 67 -1.77 -3.32 -4.75
C THR A 67 -0.86 -3.11 -5.95
N TRP A 68 0.25 -3.85 -5.95
CA TRP A 68 1.18 -3.85 -7.08
C TRP A 68 0.52 -4.36 -8.36
N THR A 69 -0.31 -5.40 -8.31
CA THR A 69 -1.03 -5.91 -9.48
C THR A 69 -1.86 -4.82 -10.15
N GLU A 70 -2.59 -4.03 -9.37
CA GLU A 70 -3.41 -2.93 -9.90
C GLU A 70 -2.53 -1.79 -10.42
N VAL A 71 -1.42 -1.47 -9.75
CA VAL A 71 -0.44 -0.48 -10.25
C VAL A 71 0.10 -0.88 -11.63
N HIS A 72 0.45 -2.15 -11.84
CA HIS A 72 0.94 -2.63 -13.15
C HIS A 72 -0.14 -2.50 -14.23
N ARG A 73 -1.35 -3.01 -13.95
CA ARG A 73 -2.47 -2.96 -14.88
C ARG A 73 -2.82 -1.53 -15.30
N VAL A 74 -2.86 -0.60 -14.35
CA VAL A 74 -3.16 0.80 -14.67
C VAL A 74 -2.00 1.48 -15.40
N ASN A 75 -0.74 1.23 -15.01
CA ASN A 75 0.41 1.76 -15.74
C ASN A 75 0.39 1.35 -17.22
N GLU A 76 0.16 0.06 -17.50
CA GLU A 76 0.05 -0.46 -18.86
C GLU A 76 -1.10 0.22 -19.63
N ARG A 77 -2.28 0.33 -19.01
CA ARG A 77 -3.45 0.91 -19.68
C ARG A 77 -3.32 2.41 -19.93
N VAL A 78 -2.81 3.18 -18.97
CA VAL A 78 -2.56 4.62 -19.13
C VAL A 78 -1.53 4.85 -20.23
N ARG A 79 -0.43 4.08 -20.24
CA ARG A 79 0.59 4.19 -21.29
C ARG A 79 0.00 3.87 -22.68
N ALA A 80 -0.79 2.81 -22.79
CA ALA A 80 -1.45 2.45 -24.04
C ALA A 80 -2.35 3.59 -24.54
N ALA A 81 -3.16 4.17 -23.66
CA ALA A 81 -4.04 5.29 -24.01
C ALA A 81 -3.25 6.54 -24.46
N LEU A 82 -2.17 6.88 -23.75
CA LEU A 82 -1.29 8.00 -24.16
C LEU A 82 -0.63 7.75 -25.52
N LYS A 83 -0.28 6.51 -25.83
CA LYS A 83 0.29 6.14 -27.12
C LYS A 83 -0.74 6.17 -28.25
N GLU A 84 -1.96 5.73 -27.99
CA GLU A 84 -3.10 5.82 -28.91
C GLU A 84 -3.43 7.27 -29.31
N GLU A 85 -3.37 8.20 -28.35
CA GLU A 85 -3.57 9.64 -28.58
C GLU A 85 -2.33 10.37 -29.13
N GLY A 86 -1.22 9.66 -29.38
CA GLY A 86 0.02 10.25 -29.90
C GLY A 86 0.73 11.20 -28.93
N LEU A 87 0.45 11.09 -27.64
CA LEU A 87 1.08 11.88 -26.56
C LEU A 87 2.44 11.31 -26.11
N LEU A 88 2.76 10.09 -26.56
CA LEU A 88 4.08 9.47 -26.41
C LEU A 88 4.78 9.36 -27.77
N GLY A 89 6.11 9.25 -27.72
CA GLY A 89 6.92 8.94 -28.90
C GLY A 89 6.46 7.65 -29.59
N VAL A 90 6.54 7.64 -30.92
CA VAL A 90 6.11 6.49 -31.73
C VAL A 90 7.03 5.28 -31.50
N GLU A 91 8.34 5.53 -31.46
CA GLU A 91 9.37 4.51 -31.27
C GLU A 91 9.45 4.04 -29.82
N ASP A 92 9.41 2.72 -29.63
CA ASP A 92 9.72 2.08 -28.35
C ASP A 92 11.15 1.55 -28.37
N HIS A 93 11.92 1.88 -27.33
CA HIS A 93 13.21 1.28 -27.06
C HIS A 93 13.05 0.25 -25.94
N SER A 94 13.44 -1.00 -26.21
CA SER A 94 13.47 -2.05 -25.18
C SER A 94 14.63 -1.81 -24.23
N ILE A 95 14.32 -1.47 -22.98
CA ILE A 95 15.31 -1.18 -21.95
C ILE A 95 15.14 -2.16 -20.79
N ASP A 96 16.26 -2.72 -20.33
CA ASP A 96 16.25 -3.55 -19.13
C ASP A 96 15.88 -2.73 -17.89
N ALA A 97 15.17 -3.34 -16.97
CA ALA A 97 14.79 -2.76 -15.70
C ALA A 97 14.83 -3.81 -14.58
N LEU A 98 14.97 -3.34 -13.36
CA LEU A 98 15.11 -4.13 -12.16
C LEU A 98 13.99 -3.73 -11.19
N GLU A 99 12.99 -4.61 -11.08
CA GLU A 99 11.91 -4.45 -10.13
C GLU A 99 12.29 -5.11 -8.82
N LYS A 100 12.27 -4.35 -7.73
CA LYS A 100 12.54 -4.87 -6.39
C LYS A 100 11.46 -5.86 -5.95
N VAL A 101 11.90 -6.99 -5.40
CA VAL A 101 11.06 -7.93 -4.67
C VAL A 101 11.15 -7.62 -3.18
N ASP A 102 9.99 -7.38 -2.55
CA ASP A 102 9.90 -7.04 -1.14
C ASP A 102 10.11 -8.28 -0.26
N LEU A 103 11.38 -8.66 -0.06
CA LEU A 103 11.78 -9.72 0.86
C LEU A 103 12.24 -9.14 2.20
N THR A 104 11.73 -9.69 3.29
CA THR A 104 12.23 -9.44 4.65
C THR A 104 13.64 -10.00 4.85
N ALA A 105 14.33 -9.55 5.89
CA ALA A 105 15.65 -10.07 6.23
C ALA A 105 15.63 -11.58 6.53
N ALA A 106 14.51 -12.14 6.99
CA ALA A 106 14.33 -13.57 7.22
C ALA A 106 14.11 -14.30 5.89
N GLU A 107 13.23 -13.79 5.02
CA GLU A 107 12.97 -14.38 3.70
C GLU A 107 14.22 -14.37 2.80
N LYS A 108 15.07 -13.34 2.91
CA LYS A 108 16.39 -13.30 2.24
C LYS A 108 17.35 -14.42 2.69
N ARG A 109 17.06 -15.11 3.80
CA ARG A 109 17.84 -16.27 4.27
C ARG A 109 17.20 -17.61 3.90
N ASP A 110 16.09 -17.58 3.18
CA ASP A 110 15.39 -18.76 2.72
C ASP A 110 15.46 -18.83 1.20
N ALA A 111 16.14 -19.86 0.68
CA ALA A 111 16.30 -20.07 -0.76
C ALA A 111 14.95 -20.14 -1.49
N ARG A 112 13.87 -20.59 -0.82
CA ARG A 112 12.52 -20.68 -1.40
C ARG A 112 11.91 -19.32 -1.73
N SER A 113 12.42 -18.24 -1.13
CA SER A 113 11.98 -16.87 -1.41
C SER A 113 12.53 -16.33 -2.73
N TYR A 114 13.49 -17.03 -3.34
CA TYR A 114 14.15 -16.62 -4.58
C TYR A 114 13.51 -17.36 -5.75
N GLY A 115 12.77 -16.62 -6.59
CA GLY A 115 12.33 -17.14 -7.88
C GLY A 115 13.48 -17.32 -8.87
N PRO A 116 13.24 -17.99 -10.01
CA PRO A 116 14.25 -18.12 -11.06
C PRO A 116 14.67 -16.74 -11.61
N GLY A 117 15.95 -16.63 -11.96
CA GLY A 117 16.53 -15.43 -12.61
C GLY A 117 16.56 -14.19 -11.72
N ARG A 118 16.54 -14.33 -10.39
CA ARG A 118 16.67 -13.18 -9.48
C ARG A 118 18.09 -12.65 -9.48
N VAL A 119 18.20 -11.33 -9.37
CA VAL A 119 19.46 -10.64 -9.22
C VAL A 119 19.51 -9.93 -7.89
N ILE A 120 20.71 -9.66 -7.41
CA ILE A 120 20.99 -8.90 -6.22
C ILE A 120 21.58 -7.56 -6.65
N VAL A 121 21.02 -6.47 -6.15
CA VAL A 121 21.56 -5.13 -6.34
C VAL A 121 22.08 -4.61 -5.02
N PHE A 122 23.34 -4.18 -5.00
CA PHE A 122 23.94 -3.54 -3.84
C PHE A 122 23.35 -2.15 -3.68
N ASN A 123 22.61 -1.88 -2.60
CA ASN A 123 22.04 -0.54 -2.36
C ASN A 123 23.00 0.36 -1.53
N GLN A 124 24.01 -0.24 -0.92
CA GLN A 124 25.10 0.41 -0.18
C GLN A 124 26.42 -0.31 -0.48
N ARG A 125 27.53 0.38 -0.24
CA ARG A 125 28.86 -0.21 -0.42
C ARG A 125 29.06 -1.42 0.49
N ILE A 126 29.49 -2.52 -0.11
CA ILE A 126 29.91 -3.74 0.58
C ILE A 126 31.27 -4.15 0.02
N GLN A 127 32.31 -4.11 0.86
CA GLN A 127 33.70 -4.37 0.44
C GLN A 127 34.11 -3.45 -0.73
N LYS A 128 34.38 -4.03 -1.90
CA LYS A 128 34.75 -3.35 -3.15
C LYS A 128 33.57 -3.02 -4.07
N PHE A 129 32.36 -3.47 -3.74
CA PHE A 129 31.17 -3.28 -4.58
C PHE A 129 30.45 -1.99 -4.20
N GLU A 130 30.35 -1.10 -5.17
CA GLU A 130 29.66 0.19 -5.04
C GLU A 130 28.13 0.02 -5.16
N PRO A 131 27.35 1.00 -4.68
CA PRO A 131 25.90 1.01 -4.87
C PRO A 131 25.52 0.96 -6.36
N GLY A 132 24.56 0.10 -6.69
CA GLY A 132 24.10 -0.14 -8.05
C GLY A 132 24.78 -1.31 -8.75
N THR A 133 25.84 -1.89 -8.18
CA THR A 133 26.41 -3.15 -8.70
C THR A 133 25.34 -4.23 -8.70
N VAL A 134 25.27 -4.98 -9.79
CA VAL A 134 24.35 -6.11 -9.98
C VAL A 134 25.12 -7.42 -9.86
N ALA A 135 24.54 -8.40 -9.18
CA ALA A 135 25.05 -9.74 -9.03
C ALA A 135 23.97 -10.77 -9.35
N GLN A 136 24.32 -11.89 -9.97
CA GLN A 136 23.40 -13.00 -10.14
C GLN A 136 23.25 -13.76 -8.82
N PHE A 137 22.01 -14.07 -8.43
CA PHE A 137 21.78 -14.94 -7.27
C PHE A 137 22.15 -16.39 -7.63
N VAL A 138 22.94 -17.04 -6.78
CA VAL A 138 23.33 -18.45 -6.96
C VAL A 138 22.61 -19.33 -5.95
N GLU A 139 22.87 -19.12 -4.66
CA GLU A 139 22.24 -19.91 -3.59
C GLU A 139 22.28 -19.18 -2.25
N VAL A 140 21.49 -19.67 -1.29
CA VAL A 140 21.58 -19.26 0.11
C VAL A 140 22.45 -20.26 0.87
N LEU A 141 23.47 -19.74 1.56
CA LEU A 141 24.39 -20.50 2.41
C LEU A 141 24.10 -20.23 3.90
N ASP A 142 24.60 -21.09 4.78
CA ASP A 142 24.47 -20.91 6.25
C ASP A 142 25.03 -19.57 6.77
N LYS A 143 26.01 -19.00 6.07
CA LYS A 143 26.72 -17.78 6.49
C LYS A 143 26.34 -16.55 5.67
N GLY A 144 25.50 -16.68 4.63
CA GLY A 144 25.22 -15.59 3.71
C GLY A 144 24.50 -16.02 2.44
N ILE A 145 24.57 -15.18 1.42
CA ILE A 145 24.08 -15.47 0.08
C ILE A 145 25.28 -15.58 -0.84
N LEU A 146 25.36 -16.65 -1.62
CA LEU A 146 26.32 -16.76 -2.72
C LEU A 146 25.75 -16.03 -3.92
N ALA A 147 26.54 -15.11 -4.48
CA ALA A 147 26.18 -14.35 -5.65
C ALA A 147 27.36 -14.26 -6.61
N GLU A 148 27.10 -14.07 -7.88
CA GLU A 148 28.13 -13.93 -8.91
C GLU A 148 28.17 -12.50 -9.43
N VAL A 149 29.35 -11.87 -9.35
CA VAL A 149 29.59 -10.51 -9.89
C VAL A 149 30.70 -10.59 -10.91
N GLN A 150 30.41 -10.28 -12.18
CA GLN A 150 31.40 -10.31 -13.27
C GLN A 150 32.21 -11.62 -13.24
N ASP A 151 31.51 -12.75 -13.27
CA ASP A 151 32.08 -14.12 -13.26
C ASP A 151 32.87 -14.49 -11.99
N ASN A 152 32.77 -13.69 -10.93
CA ASN A 152 33.39 -13.98 -9.63
C ASN A 152 32.33 -14.27 -8.57
N LEU A 153 32.45 -15.44 -7.93
CA LEU A 153 31.61 -15.81 -6.80
C LEU A 153 31.99 -15.01 -5.55
N VAL A 154 30.97 -14.45 -4.90
CA VAL A 154 31.09 -13.66 -3.67
C VAL A 154 30.05 -14.09 -2.65
N VAL A 155 30.46 -14.10 -1.38
CA VAL A 155 29.55 -14.40 -0.27
C VAL A 155 29.13 -13.11 0.42
N ILE A 156 27.85 -12.77 0.29
CA ILE A 156 27.23 -11.65 0.98
C ILE A 156 26.78 -12.13 2.36
N GLN A 157 27.54 -11.77 3.40
CA GLN A 157 27.26 -12.19 4.77
C GLN A 157 25.89 -11.72 5.27
N HIS A 158 25.24 -12.50 6.15
CA HIS A 158 23.90 -12.18 6.65
C HIS A 158 23.77 -10.81 7.35
N ARG A 159 24.85 -10.29 7.93
CA ARG A 159 24.89 -8.95 8.52
C ARG A 159 24.72 -7.82 7.50
N ASN A 160 24.89 -8.11 6.22
CA ASN A 160 24.82 -7.16 5.11
C ASN A 160 23.51 -7.26 4.31
N LEU A 161 22.53 -8.09 4.71
CA LEU A 161 21.30 -8.31 3.93
C LEU A 161 20.43 -7.06 3.76
N GLU A 162 20.54 -6.09 4.68
CA GLU A 162 19.84 -4.80 4.58
C GLU A 162 20.46 -3.89 3.51
N ARG A 163 21.74 -4.14 3.17
CA ARG A 163 22.52 -3.39 2.20
C ARG A 163 22.37 -3.89 0.75
N ILE A 164 21.40 -4.78 0.54
CA ILE A 164 21.09 -5.34 -0.77
C ILE A 164 19.58 -5.31 -1.02
N ASN A 165 19.21 -5.17 -2.29
CA ASN A 165 17.88 -5.43 -2.81
C ASN A 165 17.93 -6.72 -3.62
N VAL A 166 16.86 -7.52 -3.53
CA VAL A 166 16.64 -8.64 -4.46
C VAL A 166 15.68 -8.13 -5.52
N CYS A 167 16.05 -8.28 -6.78
CA CYS A 167 15.29 -7.74 -7.90
C CYS A 167 14.95 -8.84 -8.92
N ARG A 168 13.84 -8.64 -9.61
CA ARG A 168 13.44 -9.36 -10.81
C ARG A 168 13.88 -8.52 -12.01
N PRO A 169 14.73 -9.05 -12.91
CA PRO A 169 14.95 -8.45 -14.22
C PRO A 169 13.68 -8.49 -15.06
N LEU A 170 13.40 -7.40 -15.76
CA LEU A 170 12.36 -7.32 -16.78
C LEU A 170 12.83 -6.40 -17.91
N THR A 171 12.18 -6.47 -19.06
CA THR A 171 12.40 -5.55 -20.17
C THR A 171 11.18 -4.65 -20.31
N LEU A 172 11.41 -3.34 -20.34
CA LEU A 172 10.37 -2.31 -20.47
C LEU A 172 10.49 -1.59 -21.82
N PRO A 173 9.41 -1.46 -22.60
CA PRO A 173 9.39 -0.55 -23.73
C PRO A 173 9.33 0.89 -23.21
N LEU A 174 10.28 1.73 -23.62
CA LEU A 174 10.32 3.16 -23.29
C LEU A 174 10.28 4.01 -24.56
N ALA A 175 9.40 5.01 -24.53
CA ALA A 175 9.25 6.03 -25.55
C ALA A 175 9.58 7.42 -24.98
N SER A 176 9.81 8.39 -25.86
CA SER A 176 9.83 9.80 -25.43
C SER A 176 8.50 10.19 -24.78
N GLY A 177 8.55 10.94 -23.69
CA GLY A 177 7.40 11.31 -22.87
C GLY A 177 7.03 10.28 -21.79
N ASP A 178 7.63 9.08 -21.79
CA ASP A 178 7.27 8.07 -20.80
C ASP A 178 7.58 8.54 -19.37
N ARG A 179 6.68 8.23 -18.42
CA ARG A 179 6.91 8.51 -17.00
C ARG A 179 7.49 7.29 -16.29
N LEU A 180 8.53 7.53 -15.50
CA LEU A 180 9.20 6.52 -14.69
C LEU A 180 9.12 6.88 -13.21
N GLN A 181 9.00 5.85 -12.37
CA GLN A 181 9.24 5.93 -10.95
C GLN A 181 10.60 5.30 -10.62
N LEU A 182 11.53 6.13 -10.17
CA LEU A 182 12.85 5.71 -9.73
C LEU A 182 12.75 4.87 -8.45
N LYS A 183 13.54 3.81 -8.32
CA LYS A 183 13.49 2.87 -7.19
C LYS A 183 14.77 2.81 -6.36
N ALA A 184 15.78 3.60 -6.72
CA ALA A 184 17.05 3.64 -6.00
C ALA A 184 17.57 5.06 -5.84
N ASN A 185 18.20 5.31 -4.69
CA ASN A 185 18.98 6.50 -4.47
C ASN A 185 20.32 6.34 -5.18
N ARG A 186 20.68 7.25 -6.08
CA ARG A 186 22.00 7.23 -6.74
C ARG A 186 22.50 8.63 -7.02
N ARG A 187 23.81 8.82 -6.96
CA ARG A 187 24.46 10.04 -7.45
C ARG A 187 24.79 9.83 -8.92
N LEU A 188 24.25 10.69 -9.78
CA LEU A 188 24.51 10.68 -11.22
C LEU A 188 25.89 11.28 -11.52
N GLN A 189 26.43 11.00 -12.70
CA GLN A 189 27.74 11.50 -13.13
C GLN A 189 27.82 13.04 -13.12
N GLY A 190 26.72 13.74 -13.40
CA GLY A 190 26.61 15.20 -13.31
C GLY A 190 26.55 15.76 -11.88
N GLY A 191 26.73 14.92 -10.86
CA GLY A 191 26.75 15.32 -9.45
C GLY A 191 25.37 15.41 -8.78
N SER A 192 24.29 15.51 -9.56
CA SER A 192 22.90 15.48 -9.08
C SER A 192 22.55 14.13 -8.44
N ILE A 193 21.62 14.14 -7.49
CA ILE A 193 21.12 12.93 -6.82
C ILE A 193 19.73 12.63 -7.35
N VAL A 194 19.49 11.36 -7.66
CA VAL A 194 18.14 10.81 -7.87
C VAL A 194 17.70 10.07 -6.62
N THR A 195 16.41 10.14 -6.34
CA THR A 195 15.86 9.60 -5.09
C THR A 195 14.85 8.48 -5.35
N ASN A 196 14.82 7.50 -4.44
CA ASN A 196 13.84 6.43 -4.48
C ASN A 196 12.44 7.02 -4.36
N GLY A 197 11.61 6.65 -5.31
CA GLY A 197 10.25 7.09 -5.48
C GLY A 197 10.13 8.18 -6.54
N GLU A 198 11.13 8.99 -6.80
CA GLU A 198 11.00 10.15 -7.68
C GLU A 198 10.32 9.83 -9.03
N LEU A 199 9.37 10.69 -9.45
CA LEU A 199 8.74 10.58 -10.77
C LEU A 199 9.51 11.45 -11.74
N VAL A 200 9.98 10.85 -12.82
CA VAL A 200 10.72 11.53 -13.88
C VAL A 200 10.07 11.24 -15.23
N THR A 201 10.38 12.06 -16.22
CA THR A 201 9.84 11.91 -17.58
C THR A 201 10.99 11.74 -18.55
N VAL A 202 10.90 10.71 -19.39
CA VAL A 202 11.88 10.37 -20.41
C VAL A 202 11.82 11.43 -21.52
N ARG A 203 12.97 12.02 -21.82
CA ARG A 203 13.14 12.86 -23.01
C ARG A 203 13.51 11.99 -24.21
N GLN A 204 14.52 11.15 -24.05
CA GLN A 204 14.96 10.20 -25.07
C GLN A 204 15.83 9.11 -24.46
N VAL A 205 15.92 7.99 -25.16
CA VAL A 205 16.84 6.90 -24.87
C VAL A 205 18.01 7.01 -25.84
N ARG A 206 19.23 7.08 -25.32
CA ARG A 206 20.46 7.16 -26.13
C ARG A 206 20.86 5.78 -26.65
N GLY A 207 21.67 5.75 -27.71
CA GLY A 207 22.19 4.51 -28.29
C GLY A 207 23.11 3.70 -27.36
N ASP A 208 23.68 4.34 -26.33
CA ASP A 208 24.46 3.68 -25.27
C ASP A 208 23.60 3.11 -24.13
N GLY A 209 22.27 3.25 -24.22
CA GLY A 209 21.30 2.82 -23.21
C GLY A 209 21.13 3.78 -22.04
N ALA A 210 21.76 4.96 -22.05
CA ALA A 210 21.48 6.00 -21.08
C ALA A 210 20.11 6.66 -21.36
N ILE A 211 19.44 7.11 -20.31
CA ILE A 211 18.10 7.73 -20.42
C ILE A 211 18.23 9.21 -20.08
N GLU A 212 17.96 10.08 -21.05
CA GLU A 212 17.85 11.51 -20.80
C GLU A 212 16.48 11.84 -20.26
N LEU A 213 16.43 12.67 -19.23
CA LEU A 213 15.20 13.14 -18.61
C LEU A 213 14.84 14.54 -19.11
N ILE A 214 13.55 14.89 -19.08
CA ILE A 214 13.08 16.22 -19.47
C ILE A 214 13.71 17.32 -18.61
N ASP A 215 14.00 17.06 -17.34
CA ASP A 215 14.65 18.00 -16.43
C ASP A 215 16.17 18.19 -16.68
N GLY A 216 16.72 17.54 -17.69
CA GLY A 216 18.13 17.66 -18.10
C GLY A 216 19.08 16.69 -17.40
N ARG A 217 18.62 15.90 -16.42
CA ARG A 217 19.44 14.83 -15.84
C ARG A 217 19.55 13.64 -16.80
N VAL A 218 20.61 12.85 -16.63
CA VAL A 218 20.85 11.64 -17.41
C VAL A 218 21.05 10.45 -16.46
N LEU A 219 20.19 9.44 -16.61
CA LEU A 219 20.37 8.16 -15.96
C LEU A 219 21.37 7.35 -16.79
N ASP A 220 22.48 6.94 -16.17
CA ASP A 220 23.49 6.13 -16.83
C ASP A 220 22.92 4.76 -17.24
N ALA A 221 23.59 4.08 -18.17
CA ALA A 221 23.18 2.75 -18.63
C ALA A 221 23.19 1.67 -17.52
N GLY A 222 23.83 1.93 -16.37
CA GLY A 222 23.78 1.07 -15.19
C GLY A 222 22.63 1.38 -14.23
N TYR A 223 21.92 2.50 -14.41
CA TYR A 223 20.72 2.82 -13.64
C TYR A 223 19.54 2.08 -14.26
N ARG A 224 19.14 0.97 -13.62
CA ARG A 224 18.07 0.07 -14.09
C ARG A 224 16.98 -0.15 -13.04
N GLU A 225 17.12 0.42 -11.85
CA GLU A 225 16.14 0.31 -10.77
C GLU A 225 15.02 1.35 -10.94
N PHE A 226 14.11 1.11 -11.88
CA PHE A 226 12.92 1.93 -12.12
C PHE A 226 11.74 1.08 -12.62
N VAL A 227 10.54 1.64 -12.54
CA VAL A 227 9.29 1.07 -13.04
C VAL A 227 8.45 2.15 -13.72
N PRO A 228 7.40 1.83 -14.49
CA PRO A 228 6.47 2.84 -15.01
C PRO A 228 5.87 3.71 -13.89
N GLY A 229 5.72 5.00 -14.16
CA GLY A 229 5.45 6.04 -13.16
C GLY A 229 4.09 6.75 -13.27
N TYR A 230 3.14 6.19 -14.02
CA TYR A 230 1.78 6.74 -14.14
C TYR A 230 0.93 6.41 -12.91
N ALA A 231 1.07 5.19 -12.41
CA ALA A 231 0.43 4.66 -11.22
C ALA A 231 1.47 4.28 -10.15
N VAL A 232 1.12 4.52 -8.88
CA VAL A 232 1.96 4.22 -7.71
C VAL A 232 1.11 3.65 -6.58
N THR A 233 1.74 2.99 -5.61
CA THR A 233 1.02 2.58 -4.39
C THR A 233 0.76 3.78 -3.48
N SER A 234 -0.26 3.73 -2.62
CA SER A 234 -0.54 4.82 -1.64
C SER A 234 0.70 5.18 -0.81
N TYR A 235 1.46 4.19 -0.35
CA TYR A 235 2.73 4.44 0.36
C TYR A 235 3.79 5.06 -0.56
N GLY A 236 3.90 4.58 -1.80
CA GLY A 236 4.76 5.17 -2.82
C GLY A 236 4.44 6.64 -3.13
N SER A 237 3.20 7.08 -2.94
CA SER A 237 2.79 8.48 -3.13
C SER A 237 3.16 9.41 -1.95
N GLN A 238 3.62 8.88 -0.81
CA GLN A 238 3.85 9.67 0.40
C GLN A 238 4.90 10.78 0.16
N GLY A 239 4.59 11.98 0.64
CA GLY A 239 5.45 13.16 0.50
C GLY A 239 5.37 13.83 -0.87
N ARG A 240 4.54 13.33 -1.79
CA ARG A 240 4.33 13.95 -3.10
C ARG A 240 3.06 14.75 -3.15
N THR A 241 3.09 15.75 -4.00
CA THR A 241 1.92 16.55 -4.29
C THR A 241 1.84 16.80 -5.78
N VAL A 242 0.68 16.49 -6.35
CA VAL A 242 0.34 16.69 -7.75
C VAL A 242 -0.91 17.57 -7.82
N ASP A 243 -1.28 18.04 -9.00
CA ASP A 243 -2.55 18.77 -9.14
C ASP A 243 -3.73 17.85 -8.85
N TYR A 244 -3.76 16.66 -9.47
CA TYR A 244 -4.85 15.70 -9.33
C TYR A 244 -4.37 14.29 -8.97
N VAL A 245 -5.13 13.64 -8.08
CA VAL A 245 -4.97 12.23 -7.76
C VAL A 245 -6.13 11.46 -8.36
N LEU A 246 -5.84 10.36 -9.03
CA LEU A 246 -6.85 9.37 -9.41
C LEU A 246 -6.65 8.16 -8.50
N PHE A 247 -7.64 7.77 -7.72
CA PHE A 247 -7.55 6.61 -6.83
C PHE A 247 -8.24 5.41 -7.46
N SER A 248 -7.48 4.34 -7.66
CA SER A 248 -8.01 3.02 -8.04
C SER A 248 -8.26 2.20 -6.78
N ASP A 249 -9.54 2.03 -6.44
CA ASP A 249 -9.97 1.16 -5.35
C ASP A 249 -9.89 -0.30 -5.80
N SER A 250 -9.02 -1.08 -5.15
CA SER A 250 -8.82 -2.49 -5.49
C SER A 250 -9.79 -3.43 -4.77
N THR A 251 -10.76 -2.91 -4.00
CA THR A 251 -11.76 -3.67 -3.20
C THR A 251 -11.21 -4.60 -2.13
N ILE A 252 -9.89 -4.66 -1.99
CA ILE A 252 -9.24 -5.52 -1.02
C ILE A 252 -9.43 -4.88 0.35
N LYS A 253 -10.31 -5.46 1.16
CA LYS A 253 -10.69 -4.97 2.50
C LYS A 253 -9.52 -4.73 3.46
N ALA A 254 -8.37 -5.37 3.22
CA ALA A 254 -7.16 -5.19 4.02
C ALA A 254 -6.26 -4.04 3.51
N ALA A 255 -6.53 -3.52 2.32
CA ALA A 255 -5.69 -2.58 1.59
C ALA A 255 -6.23 -1.14 1.59
N THR A 256 -7.44 -0.91 2.13
CA THR A 256 -7.95 0.42 2.51
C THR A 256 -8.13 0.50 4.02
N ASN A 257 -7.53 1.50 4.64
CA ASN A 257 -7.77 1.89 6.02
C ASN A 257 -7.77 3.42 6.15
N ASP A 258 -8.09 3.93 7.33
CA ASP A 258 -8.10 5.36 7.66
C ASP A 258 -6.83 6.12 7.23
N GLN A 259 -5.65 5.56 7.49
CA GLN A 259 -4.36 6.15 7.14
C GLN A 259 -4.16 6.20 5.62
N GLN A 260 -4.45 5.11 4.91
CA GLN A 260 -4.33 5.05 3.45
C GLN A 260 -5.34 5.96 2.76
N TRP A 261 -6.56 6.06 3.30
CA TRP A 261 -7.56 7.01 2.83
C TRP A 261 -7.04 8.44 2.93
N TYR A 262 -6.61 8.85 4.14
CA TYR A 262 -6.07 10.19 4.36
C TYR A 262 -4.83 10.49 3.50
N VAL A 263 -3.88 9.54 3.45
CA VAL A 263 -2.66 9.66 2.66
C VAL A 263 -2.97 9.80 1.18
N THR A 264 -4.03 9.19 0.67
CA THR A 264 -4.40 9.27 -0.76
C THR A 264 -5.09 10.60 -1.07
N ILE A 265 -6.08 11.00 -0.27
CA ILE A 265 -6.89 12.20 -0.56
C ILE A 265 -6.09 13.51 -0.42
N SER A 266 -5.06 13.53 0.43
CA SER A 266 -4.23 14.71 0.70
C SER A 266 -3.14 14.96 -0.35
N ARG A 267 -2.98 14.12 -1.39
CA ARG A 267 -1.90 14.28 -2.40
C ARG A 267 -2.27 15.19 -3.55
N GLY A 268 -3.56 15.42 -3.79
CA GLY A 268 -4.05 16.30 -4.86
C GLY A 268 -4.21 17.73 -4.36
N ARG A 269 -3.48 18.69 -4.93
CA ARG A 269 -3.64 20.13 -4.64
C ARG A 269 -4.97 20.67 -5.13
N ARG A 270 -5.39 20.23 -6.32
CA ARG A 270 -6.56 20.74 -7.03
C ARG A 270 -7.74 19.79 -7.03
N GLY A 271 -7.52 18.50 -6.80
CA GLY A 271 -8.61 17.54 -6.79
C GLY A 271 -8.20 16.09 -6.58
N ILE A 272 -9.20 15.26 -6.30
CA ILE A 272 -9.12 13.81 -6.36
C ILE A 272 -10.33 13.26 -7.11
N ARG A 273 -10.13 12.16 -7.84
CA ARG A 273 -11.21 11.28 -8.29
C ARG A 273 -10.96 9.87 -7.82
N ILE A 274 -12.03 9.20 -7.43
CA ILE A 274 -11.99 7.87 -6.85
C ILE A 274 -12.83 6.95 -7.73
N PHE A 275 -12.22 5.89 -8.22
CA PHE A 275 -12.86 4.89 -9.06
C PHE A 275 -13.03 3.64 -8.23
N THR A 276 -14.27 3.21 -8.01
CA THR A 276 -14.59 2.04 -7.19
C THR A 276 -15.73 1.23 -7.80
N PRO A 277 -15.72 -0.11 -7.69
CA PRO A 277 -16.86 -0.92 -8.08
C PRO A 277 -17.97 -0.93 -7.02
N ASP A 278 -17.70 -0.55 -5.77
CA ASP A 278 -18.67 -0.57 -4.68
C ASP A 278 -18.43 0.58 -3.69
N LYS A 279 -19.27 1.61 -3.77
CA LYS A 279 -19.23 2.79 -2.91
C LYS A 279 -19.43 2.47 -1.44
N GLU A 280 -20.34 1.55 -1.11
CA GLU A 280 -20.63 1.23 0.28
C GLU A 280 -19.47 0.47 0.91
N GLN A 281 -18.92 -0.50 0.18
CA GLN A 281 -17.74 -1.22 0.63
C GLN A 281 -16.53 -0.29 0.80
N LEU A 282 -16.29 0.64 -0.13
CA LEU A 282 -15.21 1.62 0.00
C LEU A 282 -15.40 2.50 1.24
N ARG A 283 -16.62 2.97 1.50
CA ARG A 283 -16.96 3.76 2.68
C ARG A 283 -16.68 2.98 3.96
N GLU A 284 -17.12 1.74 4.04
CA GLU A 284 -16.87 0.86 5.20
C GLU A 284 -15.36 0.64 5.43
N ASN A 285 -14.60 0.38 4.36
CA ASN A 285 -13.17 0.16 4.45
C ASN A 285 -12.41 1.44 4.86
N ALA A 286 -12.81 2.61 4.36
CA ALA A 286 -12.19 3.90 4.72
C ALA A 286 -12.38 4.27 6.20
N LEU A 287 -13.46 3.81 6.83
CA LEU A 287 -13.73 4.04 8.26
C LEU A 287 -12.98 3.08 9.18
N ARG A 288 -12.39 2.02 8.63
CA ARG A 288 -11.68 1.02 9.41
C ARG A 288 -10.35 1.57 9.91
N SER A 289 -10.08 1.38 11.19
CA SER A 289 -8.78 1.77 11.75
C SER A 289 -7.65 0.91 11.18
N GLY A 290 -6.61 1.57 10.66
CA GLY A 290 -5.35 0.99 10.22
C GLY A 290 -4.36 0.76 11.35
N GLN A 291 -4.71 1.11 12.60
CA GLN A 291 -3.83 0.91 13.75
C GLN A 291 -3.54 -0.58 13.95
N ARG A 292 -2.28 -0.95 13.72
CA ARG A 292 -1.76 -2.27 14.12
C ARG A 292 -1.70 -2.29 15.65
N ARG A 293 -2.54 -3.13 16.26
CA ARG A 293 -2.50 -3.37 17.72
C ARG A 293 -1.10 -3.82 18.12
N LEU A 294 -0.56 -3.23 19.18
CA LEU A 294 0.77 -3.58 19.67
C LEU A 294 0.73 -5.01 20.24
N ALA A 295 1.81 -5.78 20.06
CA ALA A 295 1.91 -7.12 20.65
C ALA A 295 1.76 -7.11 22.19
N LEU A 296 2.18 -6.00 22.83
CA LEU A 296 1.97 -5.76 24.25
C LEU A 296 0.49 -5.59 24.63
N GLU A 297 -0.32 -5.00 23.76
CA GLU A 297 -1.77 -4.89 23.97
C GLU A 297 -2.45 -6.25 23.83
N LEU A 298 -2.02 -7.07 22.86
CA LEU A 298 -2.50 -8.45 22.70
C LEU A 298 -2.15 -9.33 23.90
N SER A 299 -0.92 -9.23 24.42
CA SER A 299 -0.49 -10.01 25.59
C SER A 299 -1.20 -9.60 26.90
N ARG A 300 -1.61 -8.34 27.05
CA ARG A 300 -2.44 -7.89 28.19
C ARG A 300 -3.82 -8.54 28.20
N PHE A 301 -4.39 -8.82 27.02
CA PHE A 301 -5.64 -9.59 26.91
C PHE A 301 -5.44 -11.08 27.18
N ALA A 302 -4.36 -11.69 26.68
CA ALA A 302 -4.03 -13.09 26.99
C ALA A 302 -3.71 -13.34 28.47
N ARG A 303 -3.11 -12.37 29.18
CA ARG A 303 -2.89 -12.46 30.64
C ARG A 303 -4.19 -12.29 31.44
N ARG A 304 -5.19 -11.59 30.90
CA ARG A 304 -6.52 -11.47 31.51
C ARG A 304 -7.33 -12.77 31.42
N SER A 305 -7.20 -13.54 30.34
CA SER A 305 -7.87 -14.84 30.20
C SER A 305 -7.25 -15.96 31.05
N ILE A 306 -5.96 -15.85 31.41
CA ILE A 306 -5.30 -16.83 32.29
C ILE A 306 -5.74 -16.68 33.76
N ARG A 307 -6.12 -15.48 34.22
CA ARG A 307 -6.58 -15.24 35.61
C ARG A 307 -7.94 -15.87 35.94
N PHE A 308 -8.72 -16.30 34.94
CA PHE A 308 -10.02 -16.96 35.16
C PHE A 308 -9.98 -18.50 35.06
N ARG A 309 -8.85 -19.13 34.70
CA ARG A 309 -8.75 -20.60 34.64
C ARG A 309 -8.81 -21.28 36.01
N TRP A 310 -8.39 -20.59 37.07
CA TRP A 310 -8.55 -21.10 38.45
C TRP A 310 -9.99 -21.03 38.96
N ALA A 311 -10.77 -20.05 38.50
CA ALA A 311 -12.19 -19.93 38.84
C ALA A 311 -13.02 -21.02 38.14
N ASP A 312 -12.72 -21.35 36.88
CA ASP A 312 -13.43 -22.40 36.12
C ASP A 312 -13.18 -23.82 36.71
N SER A 313 -11.98 -24.07 37.23
CA SER A 313 -11.63 -25.32 37.94
C SER A 313 -12.37 -25.45 39.28
N LEU A 314 -12.44 -24.37 40.06
CA LEU A 314 -13.16 -24.34 41.35
C LEU A 314 -14.68 -24.46 41.17
N LEU A 315 -15.25 -23.83 40.13
CA LEU A 315 -16.68 -23.93 39.80
C LEU A 315 -17.08 -25.34 39.36
N ARG A 316 -16.22 -26.06 38.62
CA ARG A 316 -16.48 -27.48 38.27
C ARG A 316 -16.35 -28.42 39.47
N ARG A 317 -15.54 -28.08 40.47
CA ARG A 317 -15.31 -28.94 41.65
C ARG A 317 -16.33 -28.73 42.77
N TYR A 318 -17.00 -27.57 42.83
CA TYR A 318 -17.96 -27.22 43.88
C TYR A 318 -19.37 -26.86 43.36
N GLY A 319 -19.61 -26.91 42.04
CA GLY A 319 -20.90 -26.54 41.42
C GLY A 319 -22.11 -27.32 41.97
N GLU A 320 -21.94 -28.59 42.34
CA GLU A 320 -23.04 -29.40 42.90
C GLU A 320 -23.38 -29.07 44.37
N ARG A 321 -22.47 -28.45 45.12
CA ARG A 321 -22.71 -28.05 46.52
C ARG A 321 -23.38 -26.69 46.66
N ILE A 322 -23.33 -25.83 45.63
CA ILE A 322 -23.97 -24.50 45.66
C ILE A 322 -25.44 -24.58 45.22
N THR A 323 -25.78 -25.47 44.28
CA THR A 323 -27.18 -25.67 43.85
C THR A 323 -28.05 -26.24 44.96
N THR A 324 -27.54 -27.14 45.80
CA THR A 324 -28.25 -27.67 46.97
C THR A 324 -28.48 -26.63 48.08
N MET A 325 -27.60 -25.63 48.19
CA MET A 325 -27.74 -24.53 49.17
C MET A 325 -28.76 -23.47 48.72
N ILE A 326 -28.83 -23.18 47.42
CA ILE A 326 -29.79 -22.23 46.82
C ILE A 326 -31.22 -22.80 46.81
N HIS A 327 -31.39 -24.12 46.64
CA HIS A 327 -32.70 -24.75 46.75
C HIS A 327 -33.27 -24.77 48.18
N ARG A 328 -32.42 -24.78 49.22
CA ARG A 328 -32.87 -24.66 50.63
C ARG A 328 -33.22 -23.22 51.03
N GLY A 329 -32.65 -22.21 50.39
CA GLY A 329 -32.97 -20.79 50.66
C GLY A 329 -34.30 -20.31 50.09
N ARG A 330 -34.78 -20.90 48.97
CA ARG A 330 -36.06 -20.51 48.34
C ARG A 330 -37.31 -20.97 49.10
N HIS A 331 -37.20 -22.01 49.93
CA HIS A 331 -38.34 -22.46 50.75
C HIS A 331 -38.58 -21.59 52.00
N PHE A 332 -37.57 -20.82 52.44
CA PHE A 332 -37.69 -19.95 53.63
C PHE A 332 -38.28 -18.56 53.30
N HIS A 333 -38.17 -18.10 52.04
CA HIS A 333 -38.73 -16.82 51.60
C HIS A 333 -40.22 -16.88 51.19
N GLN A 334 -40.74 -18.07 50.88
CA GLN A 334 -42.18 -18.24 50.57
C GLN A 334 -43.07 -18.40 51.81
N PHE A 335 -42.51 -18.73 52.99
CA PHE A 335 -43.27 -18.87 54.23
C PHE A 335 -43.49 -17.52 54.94
N ASN A 336 -42.52 -16.60 54.90
CA ASN A 336 -42.64 -15.29 55.56
C ASN A 336 -43.54 -14.29 54.80
N HIS A 337 -43.66 -14.41 53.47
CA HIS A 337 -44.51 -13.51 52.67
C HIS A 337 -46.02 -13.81 52.76
N ALA A 338 -46.40 -14.91 53.41
CA ALA A 338 -47.79 -15.32 53.68
C ALA A 338 -48.28 -14.93 55.09
N LEU A 339 -47.38 -14.61 56.03
CA LEU A 339 -47.76 -14.17 57.39
C LEU A 339 -47.98 -12.64 57.49
N GLU A 340 -47.34 -11.84 56.64
CA GLU A 340 -47.51 -10.37 56.63
C GLU A 340 -48.79 -9.90 55.90
N ARG A 341 -49.48 -10.75 55.13
CA ARG A 341 -50.76 -10.42 54.49
C ARG A 341 -52.01 -10.78 55.30
N HIS A 342 -51.85 -11.27 56.54
CA HIS A 342 -52.99 -11.62 57.41
C HIS A 342 -53.18 -10.70 58.63
N TYR A 343 -52.36 -9.64 58.78
CA TYR A 343 -52.46 -8.70 59.91
C TYR A 343 -52.91 -7.27 59.56
N GLU A 344 -53.22 -6.96 58.28
CA GLU A 344 -53.80 -5.65 57.89
C GLU A 344 -55.34 -5.63 57.80
N HIS A 345 -56.03 -6.72 58.16
CA HIS A 345 -57.48 -6.73 58.36
C HIS A 345 -57.82 -7.18 59.79
N LYS A 346 -57.66 -6.29 60.78
CA LYS A 346 -58.43 -6.24 62.06
C LYS A 346 -57.89 -5.15 63.00
N THR A 347 -58.28 -3.90 62.75
CA THR A 347 -58.47 -2.87 63.79
C THR A 347 -59.31 -1.72 63.21
N THR A 348 -60.62 -1.91 63.25
CA THR A 348 -61.59 -0.86 63.57
C THR A 348 -61.97 -1.03 65.02
#